data_AF-A0A6P0J1I8-F1
#
_entry.id   AF-A0A6P0J1I8-F1
#
_cell.length_a   1.000
_cell.length_b   1.000
_cell.length_c   1.000
_cell.angle_alpha   90.00
_cell.angle_beta   90.00
_cell.angle_gamma   90.00
#
_symmetry.space_group_name_H-M   'P 1'
#
loop_
_entity.id
_entity.type
_entity.pdbx_description
1 polymer ?
#
loop_
_entity_poly.entity_id
_entity_poly.type
_entity_poly.pdbx_seq_one_letter_code
_entity_poly.pdbx_strand_id
1 'polypeptide(L)'
;TYNQNASTNHIYAEITGVWASDRSDASGRYWIIDTAGSEFIVTDGRGIYKTGEQITISKLTTNIGQPAQTTVLTLSWDDEDPIPGLRQLVAQYPGAAIFVNGQVAVDFPEDVKPAAQLNQLQIVSVSGSTVRFTYCPLTTAITKLTDQYAVGNLSVKVITPAADELWNG
;
A
#
# COMPACT_ATOMS: atom_id res chain seq x y z
N THR A 1 -21.33 1.28 3.03
CA THR A 1 -21.05 -0.16 2.88
C THR A 1 -19.58 -0.49 3.10
N TYR A 2 -18.61 0.22 2.49
CA TYR A 2 -17.17 0.05 2.78
C TYR A 2 -16.81 0.37 4.26
N ASN A 3 -17.10 1.59 4.72
CA ASN A 3 -16.74 2.05 6.09
C ASN A 3 -17.28 1.17 7.23
N GLN A 4 -18.33 0.38 7.00
CA GLN A 4 -18.93 -0.49 8.01
C GLN A 4 -18.25 -1.86 8.09
N ASN A 5 -17.57 -2.30 7.03
CA ASN A 5 -17.07 -3.68 6.89
C ASN A 5 -15.55 -3.76 6.71
N ALA A 6 -14.88 -2.68 6.29
CA ALA A 6 -13.44 -2.68 6.00
C ALA A 6 -12.54 -2.97 7.21
N SER A 7 -13.07 -2.84 8.43
CA SER A 7 -12.36 -3.21 9.66
C SER A 7 -12.42 -4.70 9.98
N THR A 8 -13.42 -5.43 9.45
CA THR A 8 -13.74 -6.82 9.82
C THR A 8 -13.82 -7.79 8.64
N ASN A 9 -13.72 -7.30 7.40
CA ASN A 9 -13.74 -8.10 6.18
C ASN A 9 -12.82 -7.49 5.11
N HIS A 10 -12.31 -8.32 4.20
CA HIS A 10 -11.82 -7.82 2.92
C HIS A 10 -12.96 -7.20 2.13
N ILE A 11 -12.69 -6.11 1.42
CA ILE A 11 -13.66 -5.49 0.51
C ILE A 11 -13.05 -5.45 -0.89
N TYR A 12 -13.78 -5.94 -1.86
CA TYR A 12 -13.35 -5.98 -3.25
C TYR A 12 -14.12 -4.97 -4.10
N ALA A 13 -13.43 -4.31 -5.03
CA ALA A 13 -14.01 -3.51 -6.08
C ALA A 13 -14.05 -4.32 -7.37
N GLU A 14 -15.25 -4.53 -7.92
CA GLU A 14 -15.43 -4.96 -9.30
C GLU A 14 -15.44 -3.70 -10.17
N ILE A 15 -14.39 -3.52 -10.96
CA ILE A 15 -14.17 -2.33 -11.76
C ILE A 15 -14.39 -2.69 -13.23
N THR A 16 -15.17 -1.87 -13.93
CA THR A 16 -15.13 -1.76 -15.40
C THR A 16 -14.48 -0.43 -15.72
N GLY A 17 -13.43 -0.45 -16.55
CA GLY A 17 -12.64 0.74 -16.81
C GLY A 17 -11.45 0.49 -17.72
N VAL A 18 -10.64 1.53 -17.89
CA VAL A 18 -9.43 1.50 -18.72
C VAL A 18 -8.27 2.17 -18.00
N TRP A 19 -7.04 1.79 -18.33
CA TRP A 19 -5.85 2.48 -17.85
C TRP A 19 -5.86 3.93 -18.36
N ALA A 20 -5.53 4.88 -17.49
CA ALA A 20 -5.58 6.29 -17.84
C ALA A 20 -4.51 6.70 -18.87
N SER A 21 -3.40 5.97 -18.92
CA SER A 21 -2.24 6.25 -19.78
C SER A 21 -2.47 5.90 -21.25
N ASP A 22 -3.06 4.74 -21.52
CA ASP A 22 -3.10 4.13 -22.86
C ASP A 22 -4.50 3.65 -23.27
N ARG A 23 -5.48 3.76 -22.37
CA ARG A 23 -6.88 3.34 -22.57
C ARG A 23 -7.07 1.85 -22.84
N SER A 24 -6.06 1.02 -22.59
CA SER A 24 -6.22 -0.43 -22.61
C SER A 24 -7.08 -0.90 -21.41
N ASP A 25 -7.62 -2.11 -21.51
CA ASP A 25 -8.58 -2.61 -20.51
C ASP A 25 -7.94 -2.73 -19.12
N ALA A 26 -8.62 -2.17 -18.13
CA ALA A 26 -8.26 -2.25 -16.71
C ALA A 26 -9.39 -2.88 -15.88
N SER A 27 -10.37 -3.50 -16.55
CA SER A 27 -11.51 -4.11 -15.89
C SER A 27 -11.10 -5.36 -15.11
N GLY A 28 -11.69 -5.56 -13.94
CA GLY A 28 -11.38 -6.72 -13.10
C GLY A 28 -11.80 -6.54 -11.64
N ARG A 29 -11.49 -7.55 -10.85
CA ARG A 29 -11.63 -7.54 -9.39
C ARG A 29 -10.34 -7.03 -8.76
N TYR A 30 -10.48 -6.04 -7.88
CA TYR A 30 -9.38 -5.50 -7.09
C TYR A 30 -9.73 -5.54 -5.61
N TRP A 31 -8.74 -5.76 -4.74
CA TRP A 31 -8.91 -5.61 -3.32
C TRP A 31 -8.72 -4.16 -2.89
N ILE A 32 -9.66 -3.62 -2.09
CA ILE A 32 -9.59 -2.25 -1.56
C ILE A 32 -8.76 -2.25 -0.28
N ILE A 33 -7.62 -1.56 -0.32
CA ILE A 33 -6.70 -1.39 0.82
C ILE A 33 -7.09 -0.16 1.66
N ASP A 34 -7.55 0.90 0.99
CA ASP A 34 -7.94 2.14 1.66
C ASP A 34 -8.86 3.03 0.80
N THR A 35 -9.30 4.13 1.40
CA THR A 35 -9.95 5.26 0.71
C THR A 35 -9.05 6.48 0.69
N ALA A 36 -9.02 7.20 -0.43
CA ALA A 36 -8.34 8.47 -0.62
C ALA A 36 -9.34 9.51 -1.17
N GLY A 37 -10.04 10.21 -0.27
CA GLY A 37 -11.14 11.10 -0.66
C GLY A 37 -12.35 10.32 -1.15
N SER A 38 -12.81 10.61 -2.37
CA SER A 38 -13.88 9.85 -3.05
C SER A 38 -13.38 8.58 -3.74
N GLU A 39 -12.07 8.40 -3.83
CA GLU A 39 -11.43 7.31 -4.56
C GLU A 39 -10.99 6.17 -3.64
N PHE A 40 -10.80 4.99 -4.22
CA PHE A 40 -10.25 3.82 -3.56
C PHE A 40 -8.78 3.63 -3.93
N ILE A 41 -8.01 3.17 -2.94
CA ILE A 41 -6.69 2.59 -3.14
C ILE A 41 -6.89 1.09 -3.23
N VAL A 42 -6.52 0.51 -4.37
CA VAL A 42 -6.82 -0.86 -4.72
C VAL A 42 -5.57 -1.61 -5.19
N THR A 43 -5.59 -2.94 -5.08
CA THR A 43 -4.55 -3.82 -5.61
C THR A 43 -5.13 -5.04 -6.29
N ASP A 44 -4.45 -5.51 -7.32
CA ASP A 44 -4.66 -6.80 -7.99
C ASP A 44 -3.63 -7.86 -7.54
N GLY A 45 -2.83 -7.55 -6.51
CA GLY A 45 -1.70 -8.36 -6.05
C GLY A 45 -0.37 -8.09 -6.78
N ARG A 46 -0.40 -7.43 -7.95
CA ARG A 46 0.79 -7.09 -8.75
C ARG A 46 1.19 -5.63 -8.63
N GLY A 47 0.21 -4.76 -8.42
CA GLY A 47 0.41 -3.33 -8.28
C GLY A 47 -0.55 -2.68 -7.32
N ILE A 48 -0.26 -1.41 -6.99
CA ILE A 48 -1.15 -0.55 -6.22
C ILE A 48 -1.66 0.53 -7.15
N TYR A 49 -2.96 0.80 -7.09
CA TYR A 49 -3.64 1.73 -7.99
C TYR A 49 -4.57 2.63 -7.20
N LYS A 50 -4.77 3.84 -7.68
CA LYS A 50 -5.84 4.70 -7.21
C LYS A 50 -6.89 4.85 -8.30
N THR A 51 -8.14 4.61 -7.92
CA THR A 51 -9.27 4.84 -8.81
C THR A 51 -9.37 6.32 -9.18
N GLY A 52 -9.84 6.61 -10.40
CA GLY A 52 -9.91 7.98 -10.91
C GLY A 52 -8.56 8.60 -11.28
N GLU A 53 -7.44 7.92 -11.01
CA GLU A 53 -6.09 8.37 -11.34
C GLU A 53 -5.41 7.41 -12.33
N GLN A 54 -4.98 6.23 -11.86
CA GLN A 54 -4.39 5.23 -12.76
C GLN A 54 -5.47 4.49 -13.56
N ILE A 55 -6.68 4.36 -13.00
CA ILE A 55 -7.80 3.66 -13.63
C ILE A 55 -8.94 4.65 -13.87
N THR A 56 -9.31 4.88 -15.13
CA THR A 56 -10.53 5.60 -15.49
C THR A 56 -11.72 4.65 -15.40
N ILE A 57 -12.64 4.92 -14.46
CA ILE A 57 -13.77 4.05 -14.14
C ILE A 57 -15.00 4.42 -14.97
N SER A 58 -15.63 3.42 -15.57
CA SER A 58 -16.99 3.54 -16.12
C SER A 58 -18.05 2.94 -15.19
N LYS A 59 -17.69 1.90 -14.42
CA LYS A 59 -18.55 1.27 -13.41
C LYS A 59 -17.71 0.71 -12.28
N LEU A 60 -18.18 0.90 -11.04
CA LEU A 60 -17.60 0.29 -9.85
C LEU A 60 -18.70 -0.24 -8.93
N THR A 61 -18.55 -1.47 -8.46
CA THR A 61 -19.36 -2.05 -7.39
C THR A 61 -18.48 -2.68 -6.33
N THR A 62 -18.86 -2.55 -5.06
CA THR A 62 -18.11 -3.13 -3.94
C THR A 62 -18.76 -4.41 -3.42
N ASN A 63 -17.98 -5.45 -3.21
CA ASN A 63 -18.41 -6.71 -2.63
C ASN A 63 -17.68 -6.98 -1.32
N ILE A 64 -18.39 -7.52 -0.34
CA ILE A 64 -17.79 -7.97 0.92
C ILE A 64 -17.19 -9.36 0.67
N GLY A 65 -15.93 -9.51 1.06
CA GLY A 65 -15.15 -10.74 0.97
C GLY A 65 -15.14 -11.54 2.26
N GLN A 66 -14.05 -12.28 2.46
CA GLN A 66 -13.83 -13.07 3.66
C GLN A 66 -13.54 -12.19 4.89
N PRO A 67 -13.73 -12.70 6.10
CA PRO A 67 -13.36 -12.01 7.32
C PRO A 67 -11.87 -11.65 7.36
N ALA A 68 -11.57 -10.42 7.79
CA ALA A 68 -10.21 -9.92 7.96
C ALA A 68 -10.18 -8.80 8.99
N GLN A 69 -9.13 -8.73 9.79
CA GLN A 69 -8.93 -7.68 10.76
C GLN A 69 -7.98 -6.62 10.22
N THR A 70 -8.43 -5.37 10.19
CA THR A 70 -7.57 -4.22 9.88
C THR A 70 -7.13 -3.54 11.16
N THR A 71 -5.82 -3.34 11.32
CA THR A 71 -5.20 -2.57 12.40
C THR A 71 -4.30 -1.49 11.81
N VAL A 72 -4.31 -0.29 12.40
CA VAL A 72 -3.39 0.78 12.04
C VAL A 72 -2.46 1.06 13.21
N LEU A 73 -1.16 1.01 12.95
CA LEU A 73 -0.09 1.27 13.91
C LEU A 73 0.70 2.51 13.46
N THR A 74 1.42 3.13 14.37
CA THR A 74 2.40 4.17 14.05
C THR A 74 3.77 3.69 14.50
N LEU A 75 4.73 3.71 13.58
CA LEU A 75 6.15 3.58 13.90
C LEU A 75 6.79 4.96 13.88
N SER A 76 7.74 5.19 14.76
CA SER A 76 8.45 6.47 14.87
C SER A 76 9.91 6.20 15.21
N TRP A 77 10.77 7.02 14.64
CA TRP A 77 12.22 6.95 14.81
C TRP A 77 12.76 8.36 15.07
N ASP A 78 13.76 8.43 15.93
CA ASP A 78 14.51 9.63 16.26
C ASP A 78 15.99 9.34 16.02
N ASP A 79 16.37 9.31 14.74
CA ASP A 79 17.73 9.02 14.27
C ASP A 79 18.16 7.59 14.63
N GLU A 80 17.39 6.61 14.13
CA GLU A 80 17.58 5.19 14.42
C GLU A 80 17.48 4.34 13.15
N ASP A 81 18.10 3.15 13.17
CA ASP A 81 17.88 2.12 12.15
C ASP A 81 16.42 1.63 12.17
N PRO A 82 15.63 1.84 11.10
CA PRO A 82 14.24 1.44 11.07
C PRO A 82 14.03 -0.07 10.86
N ILE A 83 15.05 -0.79 10.40
CA ILE A 83 14.93 -2.19 9.95
C ILE A 83 14.50 -3.15 11.07
N PRO A 84 15.04 -3.10 12.31
CA PRO A 84 14.59 -3.98 13.39
C PRO A 84 13.09 -3.86 13.68
N GLY A 85 12.56 -2.64 13.78
CA GLY A 85 11.13 -2.40 14.02
C GLY A 85 10.24 -2.86 12.87
N LEU A 86 10.66 -2.62 11.63
CA LEU A 86 9.92 -3.09 10.44
C LEU A 86 9.92 -4.62 10.34
N ARG A 87 11.04 -5.30 10.65
CA ARG A 87 11.11 -6.77 10.67
C ARG A 87 10.30 -7.37 11.82
N GLN A 88 10.24 -6.70 12.96
CA GLN A 88 9.40 -7.12 14.08
C GLN A 88 7.92 -7.19 13.69
N LEU A 89 7.42 -6.24 12.89
CA LEU A 89 6.05 -6.28 12.36
C LEU A 89 5.79 -7.52 11.50
N VAL A 90 6.74 -7.90 10.64
CA VAL A 90 6.62 -9.13 9.81
C VAL A 90 6.49 -10.36 10.70
N ALA A 91 7.28 -10.42 11.78
CA ALA A 91 7.24 -11.55 12.72
C ALA A 91 5.96 -11.58 13.58
N GLN A 92 5.44 -10.41 13.97
CA GLN A 92 4.24 -10.29 14.80
C GLN A 92 2.95 -10.61 14.04
N TYR A 93 2.91 -10.35 12.74
CA TYR A 93 1.73 -10.51 11.91
C TYR A 93 1.98 -11.49 10.75
N PRO A 94 2.20 -12.78 11.04
CA PRO A 94 2.41 -13.78 10.01
C PRO A 94 1.18 -13.91 9.11
N GLY A 95 1.39 -13.94 7.79
CA GLY A 95 0.32 -14.05 6.80
C GLY A 95 -0.53 -12.79 6.62
N ALA A 96 -0.13 -11.66 7.23
CA ALA A 96 -0.79 -10.38 7.02
C ALA A 96 -0.26 -9.67 5.77
N ALA A 97 -1.12 -8.88 5.14
CA ALA A 97 -0.70 -7.87 4.19
C ALA A 97 -0.46 -6.56 4.94
N ILE A 98 0.74 -5.98 4.80
CA ILE A 98 1.16 -4.82 5.56
C ILE A 98 1.58 -3.71 4.60
N PHE A 99 0.92 -2.56 4.72
CA PHE A 99 1.13 -1.38 3.89
C PHE A 99 1.60 -0.20 4.73
N VAL A 100 2.56 0.54 4.21
CA VAL A 100 3.23 1.65 4.88
C VAL A 100 2.89 2.96 4.17
N ASN A 101 2.48 3.96 4.93
CA ASN A 101 2.13 5.29 4.45
C ASN A 101 2.77 6.35 5.35
N GLY A 102 3.26 7.44 4.77
CA GLY A 102 3.89 8.53 5.52
C GLY A 102 5.24 8.91 4.94
N GLN A 103 6.10 9.51 5.76
CA GLN A 103 7.41 9.95 5.33
C GLN A 103 8.42 9.92 6.48
N VAL A 104 9.66 9.62 6.13
CA VAL A 104 10.81 9.70 7.03
C VAL A 104 11.93 10.47 6.34
N ALA A 105 12.67 11.26 7.10
CA ALA A 105 13.98 11.73 6.66
C ALA A 105 15.00 10.61 6.81
N VAL A 106 15.95 10.51 5.89
CA VAL A 106 17.01 9.50 5.87
C VAL A 106 18.36 10.14 5.55
N ASP A 107 19.44 9.46 5.96
CA ASP A 107 20.81 9.95 5.80
C ASP A 107 21.34 9.89 4.37
N PHE A 108 21.02 8.81 3.64
CA PHE A 108 21.49 8.59 2.26
C PHE A 108 20.30 8.46 1.31
N PRO A 109 19.54 9.55 1.07
CA PRO A 109 18.38 9.53 0.19
C PRO A 109 18.72 9.11 -1.25
N GLU A 110 19.96 9.31 -1.69
CA GLU A 110 20.46 8.88 -2.99
C GLU A 110 20.49 7.36 -3.16
N ASP A 111 20.61 6.57 -2.09
CA ASP A 111 20.61 5.11 -2.15
C ASP A 111 19.19 4.53 -2.26
N VAL A 112 18.20 5.34 -1.89
CA VAL A 112 16.80 5.04 -2.11
C VAL A 112 16.50 5.28 -3.58
N LYS A 113 16.37 4.19 -4.36
CA LYS A 113 15.98 4.25 -5.78
C LYS A 113 14.49 3.94 -5.96
N PRO A 114 13.59 4.93 -6.06
CA PRO A 114 12.23 4.71 -6.50
C PRO A 114 12.19 4.03 -7.87
N ALA A 115 11.30 3.06 -8.04
CA ALA A 115 10.95 2.53 -9.35
C ALA A 115 9.61 3.14 -9.75
N ALA A 116 9.55 3.78 -10.91
CA ALA A 116 8.28 4.11 -11.53
C ALA A 116 7.79 2.87 -12.27
N GLN A 117 6.52 2.52 -12.08
CA GLN A 117 5.87 1.42 -12.79
C GLN A 117 4.73 2.00 -13.63
N LEU A 118 4.70 1.64 -14.91
CA LEU A 118 3.66 2.08 -15.82
C LEU A 118 2.29 1.66 -15.25
N ASN A 119 1.33 2.58 -15.27
CA ASN A 119 -0.04 2.38 -14.82
C ASN A 119 -0.21 2.11 -13.32
N GLN A 120 0.83 2.29 -12.51
CA GLN A 120 0.76 2.08 -11.06
C GLN A 120 0.92 3.38 -10.28
N LEU A 121 0.40 3.38 -9.06
CA LEU A 121 0.61 4.44 -8.10
C LEU A 121 2.10 4.49 -7.72
N GLN A 122 2.67 5.70 -7.64
CA GLN A 122 4.04 5.88 -7.15
C GLN A 122 4.08 5.60 -5.64
N ILE A 123 4.42 4.37 -5.25
CA ILE A 123 4.40 3.93 -3.85
C ILE A 123 5.59 4.41 -3.01
N VAL A 124 6.69 4.84 -3.66
CA VAL A 124 7.90 5.39 -3.01
C VAL A 124 8.34 6.62 -3.79
N SER A 125 8.62 7.73 -3.11
CA SER A 125 9.23 8.91 -3.73
C SER A 125 10.28 9.52 -2.81
N VAL A 126 11.25 10.21 -3.38
CA VAL A 126 12.34 10.87 -2.64
C VAL A 126 12.34 12.35 -2.98
N SER A 127 12.44 13.21 -1.97
CA SER A 127 12.53 14.67 -2.13
C SER A 127 13.46 15.23 -1.05
N GLY A 128 14.61 15.76 -1.46
CA GLY A 128 15.67 16.12 -0.52
C GLY A 128 16.11 14.89 0.27
N SER A 129 16.16 15.02 1.60
CA SER A 129 16.43 13.90 2.52
C SER A 129 15.18 13.08 2.89
N THR A 130 14.01 13.39 2.34
CA THR A 130 12.77 12.73 2.74
C THR A 130 12.38 11.63 1.76
N VAL A 131 12.10 10.43 2.30
CA VAL A 131 11.46 9.33 1.60
C VAL A 131 9.99 9.29 1.98
N ARG A 132 9.11 9.39 1.00
CA ARG A 132 7.66 9.24 1.16
C ARG A 132 7.21 7.87 0.69
N PHE A 133 6.43 7.19 1.52
CA PHE A 133 5.73 5.95 1.21
C PHE A 133 4.25 6.24 1.03
N THR A 134 3.64 5.64 0.02
CA THR A 134 2.21 5.76 -0.28
C THR A 134 1.64 4.38 -0.52
N TYR A 135 1.05 3.79 0.54
CA TYR A 135 0.57 2.40 0.54
C TYR A 135 1.61 1.39 0.06
N CYS A 136 2.87 1.62 0.40
CA CYS A 136 3.99 0.76 0.00
C CYS A 136 3.93 -0.56 0.78
N PRO A 137 4.04 -1.73 0.12
CA PRO A 137 4.21 -2.99 0.84
C PRO A 137 5.41 -2.93 1.80
N LEU A 138 5.25 -3.49 3.01
CA LEU A 138 6.27 -3.44 4.06
C LEU A 138 7.61 -4.04 3.61
N THR A 139 7.59 -5.12 2.84
CA THR A 139 8.81 -5.75 2.30
C THR A 139 9.58 -4.83 1.36
N THR A 140 8.86 -4.08 0.52
CA THR A 140 9.45 -3.03 -0.31
C THR A 140 10.01 -1.90 0.54
N ALA A 141 9.28 -1.44 1.57
CA ALA A 141 9.77 -0.39 2.47
C ALA A 141 11.06 -0.81 3.21
N ILE A 142 11.13 -2.04 3.72
CA ILE A 142 12.35 -2.64 4.32
C ILE A 142 13.51 -2.56 3.33
N THR A 143 13.28 -2.92 2.07
CA THR A 143 14.33 -2.89 1.04
C THR A 143 14.80 -1.46 0.77
N LYS A 144 13.89 -0.48 0.80
CA LYS A 144 14.21 0.93 0.54
C LYS A 144 14.89 1.63 1.70
N LEU A 145 14.68 1.16 2.93
CA LEU A 145 15.28 1.74 4.13
C LEU A 145 16.45 0.92 4.67
N THR A 146 16.93 -0.08 3.93
CA THR A 146 18.10 -0.86 4.34
C THR A 146 19.33 0.06 4.31
N ASP A 147 20.16 -0.04 5.34
CA ASP A 147 21.34 0.79 5.57
C ASP A 147 21.06 2.31 5.69
N GLN A 148 19.84 2.68 6.12
CA GLN A 148 19.45 4.05 6.43
C GLN A 148 19.22 4.22 7.93
N TYR A 149 19.53 5.41 8.46
CA TYR A 149 18.92 5.90 9.69
C TYR A 149 17.73 6.76 9.33
N ALA A 150 16.69 6.75 10.18
CA ALA A 150 15.43 7.41 9.92
C ALA A 150 15.02 8.36 11.04
N VAL A 151 14.45 9.51 10.65
CA VAL A 151 13.76 10.45 11.54
C VAL A 151 12.34 10.67 11.04
N GLY A 152 11.34 10.50 11.89
CA GLY A 152 9.93 10.76 11.57
C GLY A 152 9.02 9.58 11.88
N ASN A 153 7.89 9.50 11.17
CA ASN A 153 6.87 8.50 11.45
C ASN A 153 6.26 7.89 10.20
N LEU A 154 5.89 6.62 10.31
CA LEU A 154 5.14 5.89 9.31
C LEU A 154 3.89 5.29 9.94
N SER A 155 2.76 5.50 9.27
CA SER A 155 1.52 4.79 9.54
C SER A 155 1.58 3.43 8.85
N VAL A 156 1.35 2.37 9.61
CA VAL A 156 1.38 0.99 9.14
C VAL A 156 -0.04 0.43 9.21
N LYS A 157 -0.61 0.08 8.06
CA LYS A 157 -1.88 -0.63 7.98
C LYS A 157 -1.60 -2.12 7.84
N VAL A 158 -2.04 -2.89 8.82
CA VAL A 158 -1.95 -4.36 8.87
C VAL A 158 -3.33 -4.94 8.60
N ILE A 159 -3.44 -5.84 7.63
CA ILE A 159 -4.69 -6.55 7.33
C ILE A 159 -4.45 -8.06 7.40
N THR A 160 -5.16 -8.74 8.30
CA THR A 160 -4.93 -10.14 8.63
C THR A 160 -6.22 -10.96 8.55
N PRO A 161 -6.25 -12.08 7.80
CA PRO A 161 -5.21 -12.54 6.89
C PRO A 161 -5.08 -11.60 5.66
N ALA A 162 -3.99 -11.76 4.91
CA ALA A 162 -3.93 -11.22 3.55
C ALA A 162 -5.07 -11.79 2.68
N ALA A 163 -5.40 -11.11 1.60
CA ALA A 163 -6.37 -11.61 0.63
C ALA A 163 -5.76 -12.78 -0.17
N ASP A 164 -6.08 -14.02 0.20
CA ASP A 164 -5.54 -15.26 -0.37
C ASP A 164 -5.69 -15.36 -1.91
N GLU A 165 -6.73 -14.74 -2.48
CA GLU A 165 -7.04 -14.79 -3.93
C GLU A 165 -6.08 -13.99 -4.80
N LEU A 166 -5.29 -13.06 -4.24
CA LEU A 166 -4.45 -12.13 -5.01
C LEU A 166 -2.95 -12.19 -4.68
N TRP A 167 -2.55 -12.87 -3.59
CA TRP A 167 -1.17 -12.86 -3.10
C TRP A 167 -0.41 -14.19 -3.29
N ASN A 168 -1.11 -15.25 -3.73
CA ASN A 168 -0.55 -16.58 -3.99
C ASN A 168 -0.58 -16.95 -5.50
N GLY A 169 -0.08 -16.04 -6.35
CA GLY A 169 0.09 -16.25 -7.79
C GLY A 169 1.51 -16.00 -8.25
#